data_AF-R5NK16-F1
#
_entry.id   AF-R5NK16-F1
#
_cell.length_a   1.000
_cell.length_b   1.000
_cell.length_c   1.000
_cell.angle_alpha   90.00
_cell.angle_beta   90.00
_cell.angle_gamma   90.00
#
_symmetry.space_group_name_H-M   'P 1'
#
loop_
_entity.id
_entity.type
_entity.pdbx_description
1 polymer ?
#
loop_
_entity_poly.entity_id
_entity_poly.type
_entity_poly.pdbx_seq_one_letter_code
_entity_poly.pdbx_strand_id
1 'polypeptide(L)'
;MSHTLEERCRQLMIQRKFEQCHKEIETAMAENPHCAIPHNLMWILLEKESNHVLAMKHFRAAYALDPTYVPARYNMEQYAQMYPTGKCAFTEEDCLVKNDQQFELVYDECIGSGERKIEKVLLQKSMSII
;
A
#
# COMPACT_ATOMS: atom_id res chain seq x y z
N MET A 1 25.67 5.63 -9.14
CA MET A 1 24.48 4.87 -8.71
C MET A 1 23.41 5.90 -8.40
N SER A 2 22.41 6.07 -9.27
CA SER A 2 21.30 6.97 -8.98
C SER A 2 20.36 6.27 -8.01
N HIS A 3 20.23 6.76 -6.79
CA HIS A 3 19.27 6.24 -5.82
C HIS A 3 17.86 6.66 -6.24
N THR A 4 16.92 5.73 -6.23
CA THR A 4 15.51 6.02 -6.52
C THR A 4 14.93 6.97 -5.45
N LEU A 5 13.79 7.62 -5.73
CA LEU A 5 13.17 8.53 -4.78
C LEU A 5 12.79 7.81 -3.48
N GLU A 6 12.31 6.57 -3.62
CA GLU A 6 11.91 5.68 -2.54
C GLU A 6 13.08 5.37 -1.60
N GLU A 7 14.24 5.02 -2.16
CA GLU A 7 15.45 4.76 -1.38
C GLU A 7 15.93 6.00 -0.63
N ARG A 8 15.94 7.16 -1.29
CA ARG A 8 16.32 8.43 -0.67
C ARG A 8 15.39 8.79 0.48
N CYS A 9 14.08 8.71 0.26
CA CYS A 9 13.08 8.96 1.29
C CYS A 9 13.22 8.00 2.47
N ARG A 10 13.46 6.71 2.21
CA ARG A 10 13.73 5.72 3.27
C ARG A 10 14.92 6.15 4.13
N GLN A 11 16.04 6.53 3.51
CA GLN A 11 17.23 6.97 4.23
C GLN A 11 17.00 8.26 5.02
N LEU A 12 16.32 9.25 4.44
CA LEU A 12 16.02 10.52 5.11
C LEU A 12 15.12 10.30 6.33
N MET A 13 14.11 9.43 6.23
CA MET A 13 13.23 9.10 7.36
C MET A 13 13.97 8.35 8.47
N ILE A 14 14.88 7.42 8.14
CA ILE A 14 15.75 6.75 9.13
C ILE A 14 16.62 7.77 9.87
N GLN A 15 17.15 8.76 9.14
CA GLN A 15 17.96 9.86 9.70
C GLN A 15 17.10 10.93 10.41
N ARG A 16 15.78 10.77 10.47
CA ARG A 16 14.81 11.77 10.99
C ARG A 16 14.87 13.14 10.30
N LYS A 17 15.35 13.19 9.05
CA LYS A 17 15.39 14.40 8.21
C LYS A 17 14.06 14.59 7.47
N PHE A 18 12.98 14.73 8.22
CA PHE A 18 11.62 14.77 7.67
C PHE A 18 11.38 15.97 6.73
N GLU A 19 11.88 17.15 7.07
CA GLU A 19 11.73 18.34 6.23
C GLU A 19 12.42 18.20 4.86
N GLN A 20 13.59 17.57 4.82
CA GLN A 20 14.29 17.30 3.55
C GLN A 20 13.53 16.27 2.72
N CYS A 21 13.04 15.21 3.37
CA CYS A 21 12.20 14.20 2.73
C CYS A 21 10.93 14.83 2.12
N HIS A 22 10.28 15.72 2.86
CA HIS A 22 9.10 16.45 2.38
C HIS A 22 9.39 17.21 1.09
N LYS A 23 10.47 18.00 1.06
CA LYS A 23 10.87 18.79 -0.11
C LYS A 23 11.19 17.91 -1.33
N GLU A 24 11.87 16.78 -1.13
CA GLU A 24 12.15 15.84 -2.22
C GLU A 24 10.86 15.24 -2.79
N ILE A 25 9.91 14.87 -1.93
CA ILE A 25 8.62 14.34 -2.34
C ILE A 25 7.79 15.40 -3.08
N GLU A 26 7.73 16.63 -2.57
CA GLU A 26 7.02 17.74 -3.22
C GLU A 26 7.59 18.04 -4.61
N THR A 27 8.91 18.04 -4.74
CA THR A 27 9.59 18.21 -6.03
C THR A 27 9.18 17.11 -6.99
N ALA A 28 9.17 15.85 -6.54
CA ALA A 28 8.74 14.72 -7.37
C ALA A 28 7.25 14.79 -7.75
N MET A 29 6.36 15.27 -6.87
CA MET A 29 4.96 15.52 -7.21
C MET A 29 4.82 16.62 -8.27
N ALA A 30 5.64 17.66 -8.21
CA ALA A 30 5.62 18.75 -9.18
C ALA A 30 6.15 18.30 -10.55
N GLU A 31 7.19 17.46 -10.57
CA GLU A 31 7.76 16.90 -11.80
C GLU A 31 6.83 15.88 -12.48
N ASN A 32 6.13 15.06 -11.69
CA ASN A 32 5.16 14.09 -12.20
C ASN A 32 3.89 14.02 -11.34
N PRO A 33 2.89 14.88 -11.63
CA PRO A 33 1.63 14.94 -10.88
C PRO A 33 0.75 13.69 -10.99
N HIS A 34 1.02 12.81 -11.97
CA HIS A 34 0.26 11.59 -12.21
C HIS A 34 0.93 10.33 -11.63
N CYS A 35 2.02 10.49 -10.88
CA CYS A 35 2.74 9.38 -10.28
C CYS A 35 2.20 9.03 -8.89
N ALA A 36 1.84 7.77 -8.65
CA ALA A 36 1.40 7.32 -7.33
C ALA A 36 2.53 7.24 -6.29
N ILE A 37 3.78 7.05 -6.72
CA ILE A 37 4.96 6.87 -5.85
C ILE A 37 5.13 8.03 -4.85
N PRO A 38 5.23 9.32 -5.27
CA PRO A 38 5.44 10.41 -4.32
C PRO A 38 4.25 10.58 -3.36
N HIS A 39 3.03 10.28 -3.81
CA HIS A 39 1.85 10.30 -2.92
C HIS A 39 1.92 9.19 -1.84
N ASN A 40 2.37 7.98 -2.18
CA ASN A 40 2.62 6.94 -1.18
C ASN A 40 3.73 7.35 -0.20
N LEU A 41 4.84 7.91 -0.70
CA LEU A 41 5.94 8.36 0.16
C LEU A 41 5.52 9.48 1.12
N MET A 42 4.66 10.40 0.66
CA MET A 42 4.10 11.45 1.52
C MET A 42 3.18 10.87 2.60
N TRP A 43 2.39 9.84 2.28
CA TRP A 43 1.61 9.12 3.29
C TRP A 43 2.53 8.53 4.37
N ILE A 44 3.61 7.84 3.99
CA ILE A 44 4.57 7.25 4.95
C ILE A 44 5.20 8.35 5.83
N LEU A 45 5.58 9.47 5.23
CA LEU A 45 6.18 10.61 5.94
C LEU A 45 5.22 11.14 7.02
N LEU A 46 3.98 11.43 6.62
CA LEU A 46 2.97 12.01 7.49
C LEU A 46 2.53 11.06 8.60
N GLU A 47 2.47 9.76 8.33
CA GLU A 47 2.25 8.74 9.36
C GLU A 47 3.35 8.74 10.42
N LYS A 48 4.62 8.90 10.01
CA LYS A 48 5.74 9.05 10.96
C LYS A 48 5.66 10.34 11.78
N GLU A 49 5.03 11.38 11.25
CA GLU A 49 4.75 12.63 11.95
C GLU A 49 3.43 12.61 12.75
N SER A 50 2.73 11.46 12.76
CA SER A 50 1.41 11.29 13.42
C SER A 50 0.31 12.19 12.85
N ASN A 51 0.45 12.64 11.59
CA ASN A 51 -0.54 13.43 10.88
C ASN A 51 -1.44 12.54 9.99
N HIS A 52 -2.19 11.65 10.64
CA HIS A 52 -3.00 10.62 9.98
C HIS A 52 -4.04 11.18 9.00
N VAL A 53 -4.65 12.33 9.33
CA VAL A 53 -5.69 12.95 8.51
C VAL A 53 -5.12 13.40 7.16
N LEU A 54 -3.95 14.04 7.17
CA LEU A 54 -3.30 14.46 5.94
C LEU A 54 -2.71 13.27 5.19
N ALA A 55 -2.13 12.31 5.91
CA ALA A 55 -1.60 11.09 5.32
C ALA A 55 -2.67 10.42 4.46
N MET A 56 -3.87 10.21 5.01
CA MET A 56 -4.98 9.55 4.32
C MET A 56 -5.38 10.24 3.00
N LYS A 57 -5.21 11.57 2.89
CA LYS A 57 -5.45 12.28 1.61
C LYS A 57 -4.45 11.86 0.55
N HIS A 58 -3.17 11.76 0.91
CA HIS A 58 -2.11 11.31 0.00
C HIS A 58 -2.25 9.84 -0.37
N PHE A 59 -2.68 8.97 0.55
CA PHE A 59 -3.02 7.59 0.18
C PHE A 59 -4.14 7.55 -0.88
N ARG A 60 -5.24 8.28 -0.65
CA ARG A 60 -6.38 8.30 -1.59
C ARG A 60 -5.96 8.82 -2.96
N ALA A 61 -5.05 9.79 -3.01
CA ALA A 61 -4.45 10.25 -4.25
C ALA A 61 -3.61 9.17 -4.93
N ALA A 62 -2.71 8.49 -4.20
CA ALA A 62 -1.91 7.39 -4.74
C ALA A 62 -2.80 6.28 -5.35
N TYR A 63 -3.84 5.87 -4.61
CA TYR A 63 -4.79 4.85 -5.07
C TYR A 63 -5.63 5.29 -6.26
N ALA A 64 -6.01 6.57 -6.35
CA ALA A 64 -6.75 7.10 -7.49
C ALA A 64 -5.88 7.22 -8.75
N LEU A 65 -4.59 7.52 -8.59
CA LEU A 65 -3.63 7.62 -9.69
C LEU A 65 -3.25 6.23 -10.23
N ASP A 66 -2.94 5.29 -9.33
CA ASP A 66 -2.61 3.92 -9.70
C ASP A 66 -3.15 2.91 -8.66
N PRO A 67 -4.32 2.32 -8.93
CA PRO A 67 -4.88 1.26 -8.09
C PRO A 67 -4.03 -0.03 -8.07
N THR A 68 -3.12 -0.21 -9.03
CA THR A 68 -2.25 -1.39 -9.16
C THR A 68 -0.93 -1.24 -8.43
N TYR A 69 -0.61 -0.04 -7.94
CA TYR A 69 0.61 0.23 -7.19
C TYR A 69 0.62 -0.51 -5.84
N VAL A 70 1.33 -1.63 -5.82
CA VAL A 70 1.35 -2.61 -4.71
C VAL A 70 1.75 -1.98 -3.36
N PRO A 71 2.76 -1.10 -3.27
CA PRO A 71 3.19 -0.52 -2.00
C PRO A 71 2.10 0.30 -1.30
N ALA A 72 1.34 1.11 -2.04
CA ALA A 72 0.26 1.91 -1.44
C ALA A 72 -0.85 1.03 -0.85
N ARG A 73 -1.23 -0.03 -1.57
CA ARG A 73 -2.22 -1.01 -1.08
C ARG A 73 -1.70 -1.75 0.16
N TYR A 74 -0.48 -2.27 0.10
CA TYR A 74 0.15 -2.99 1.21
C TYR A 74 0.19 -2.15 2.47
N ASN A 75 0.60 -0.88 2.35
CA ASN A 75 0.67 0.07 3.45
C ASN A 75 -0.67 0.28 4.15
N MET A 76 -1.75 0.40 3.39
CA MET A 76 -3.09 0.53 3.96
C MET A 76 -3.59 -0.75 4.62
N GLU A 77 -3.30 -1.91 4.03
CA GLU A 77 -3.61 -3.19 4.66
C GLU A 77 -2.85 -3.36 5.98
N GLN A 78 -1.60 -2.88 6.08
CA GLN A 78 -0.87 -2.85 7.35
C GLN A 78 -1.47 -1.85 8.35
N TYR A 79 -1.88 -0.67 7.88
CA TYR A 79 -2.45 0.36 8.73
C TYR A 79 -3.84 -0.01 9.28
N ALA A 80 -4.65 -0.71 8.49
CA ALA A 80 -6.00 -1.14 8.88
C ALA A 80 -6.02 -2.31 9.88
N GLN A 81 -4.86 -2.93 10.17
CA GLN A 81 -4.79 -4.00 11.16
C GLN A 81 -5.05 -3.47 12.57
N MET A 82 -5.68 -4.32 13.41
CA MET A 82 -5.94 -4.00 14.82
C MET A 82 -4.65 -3.68 15.60
N TYR A 83 -3.53 -4.28 15.18
CA TYR A 83 -2.20 -4.04 15.73
C TYR A 83 -1.23 -3.76 14.57
N PRO A 84 -1.11 -2.50 14.12
CA PRO A 84 -0.22 -2.16 13.01
C PRO A 84 1.23 -2.41 13.43
N THR A 85 1.97 -3.13 12.60
CA THR A 85 3.37 -3.51 12.89
C THR A 85 4.36 -2.34 12.75
N GLY A 86 3.90 -1.19 12.25
CA GLY A 86 4.72 -0.02 11.95
C GLY A 86 5.66 -0.20 10.75
N LYS A 87 5.63 -1.36 10.08
CA LYS A 87 6.40 -1.59 8.85
C LYS A 87 5.69 -0.90 7.68
N CYS A 88 6.43 -0.09 6.96
CA CYS A 88 5.96 0.60 5.75
C CYS A 88 6.73 0.06 4.54
N ALA A 89 6.02 -0.19 3.45
CA ALA A 89 6.56 -0.49 2.15
C ALA A 89 6.80 0.80 1.37
N PHE A 90 8.07 1.05 1.04
CA PHE A 90 8.49 2.12 0.14
C PHE A 90 8.53 1.62 -1.30
N THR A 91 8.95 0.37 -1.49
CA THR A 91 9.07 -0.30 -2.79
C THR A 91 8.32 -1.64 -2.80
N GLU A 92 8.23 -2.27 -3.96
CA GLU A 92 7.55 -3.56 -4.11
C GLU A 92 8.27 -4.68 -3.34
N GLU A 93 9.60 -4.60 -3.17
CA GLU A 93 10.38 -5.59 -2.43
C GLU A 93 10.05 -5.60 -0.93
N ASP A 94 9.56 -4.49 -0.38
CA ASP A 94 9.09 -4.43 1.01
C ASP A 94 7.74 -5.13 1.19
N CYS A 95 6.99 -5.32 0.11
CA CYS A 95 5.69 -5.96 0.12
C CYS A 95 5.90 -7.47 0.18
N LEU A 96 6.06 -8.00 1.39
CA LEU A 96 5.99 -9.44 1.60
C LEU A 96 4.58 -9.89 1.22
N VAL A 97 4.43 -10.46 0.02
CA VAL A 97 3.23 -11.17 -0.38
C VAL A 97 3.06 -12.26 0.66
N LYS A 98 2.11 -12.08 1.59
CA LYS A 98 1.55 -13.24 2.27
C LYS A 98 1.05 -14.10 1.13
N ASN A 99 1.66 -15.27 0.99
CA ASN A 99 1.24 -16.26 0.02
C ASN A 99 -0.13 -16.76 0.50
N ASP A 100 -1.15 -15.91 0.35
CA ASP A 100 -2.56 -16.25 0.45
C ASP A 100 -2.89 -17.02 -0.84
N GLN A 101 -2.18 -18.14 -1.06
CA GLN A 101 -2.94 -19.35 -1.37
C GLN A 101 -3.95 -19.40 -0.21
N GLN A 102 -5.23 -19.12 -0.38
CA GLN A 102 -6.06 -19.82 -1.33
C GLN A 102 -7.47 -19.20 -1.25
N PHE A 103 -7.74 -18.12 -2.01
CA PHE A 103 -9.12 -17.65 -2.22
C PHE A 103 -9.41 -17.73 -3.71
N GLU A 104 -10.26 -18.69 -4.08
CA GLU A 104 -10.84 -18.75 -5.42
C GLU A 104 -12.07 -17.83 -5.44
N LEU A 105 -12.09 -16.89 -6.40
CA LEU A 105 -13.28 -16.10 -6.67
C LEU A 105 -14.24 -17.00 -7.44
N VAL A 106 -15.17 -17.65 -6.74
CA VAL A 106 -16.25 -18.41 -7.35
C VAL A 106 -17.41 -17.46 -7.60
N TYR A 107 -17.79 -17.30 -8.87
CA TYR A 107 -19.01 -16.63 -9.26
C TYR A 107 -20.15 -17.65 -9.23
N ASP A 108 -21.27 -17.32 -8.59
CA ASP A 108 -22.50 -18.06 -8.85
C ASP A 108 -22.93 -17.80 -10.30
N GLU A 109 -23.09 -18.87 -11.08
CA GLU A 109 -23.77 -18.78 -12.38
C GLU A 109 -25.18 -18.23 -12.15
N CYS A 110 -25.38 -16.98 -12.53
CA CYS A 110 -26.63 -16.29 -12.31
C CYS A 110 -27.73 -16.93 -13.18
N ILE A 111 -28.54 -17.81 -12.60
CA ILE A 111 -29.86 -18.11 -13.16
C ILE A 111 -30.76 -16.92 -12.85
N GLY A 112 -30.67 -15.89 -13.72
CA GLY A 112 -31.67 -14.84 -13.90
C GLY A 112 -32.31 -14.23 -12.65
N SER A 113 -31.59 -13.44 -11.86
CA SER A 113 -32.12 -12.23 -11.21
C SER A 113 -31.07 -11.54 -10.34
N GLY A 114 -30.56 -10.40 -10.83
CA GLY A 114 -30.48 -9.14 -10.10
C GLY A 114 -29.57 -8.95 -8.88
N GLU A 115 -28.99 -9.95 -8.23
CA GLU A 115 -28.16 -9.72 -7.02
C GLU A 115 -26.84 -10.48 -7.08
N ARG A 116 -25.72 -9.75 -7.21
CA ARG A 116 -24.36 -10.31 -7.17
C ARG A 116 -23.91 -10.42 -5.71
N LYS A 117 -23.98 -11.61 -5.14
CA LYS A 117 -23.39 -11.88 -3.83
C LYS A 117 -21.95 -12.36 -4.01
N ILE A 118 -21.00 -11.70 -3.35
CA ILE A 118 -19.58 -12.11 -3.35
C ILE A 118 -19.37 -12.88 -2.06
N GLU A 119 -19.12 -14.19 -2.15
CA GLU A 119 -18.79 -15.01 -0.98
C GLU A 119 -17.29 -15.33 -0.98
N LYS A 120 -16.60 -14.96 0.10
CA LYS A 120 -15.15 -15.18 0.25
C LYS A 120 -14.93 -16.50 0.99
N VAL A 121 -14.56 -17.57 0.27
CA VAL A 121 -14.38 -18.92 0.85
C VAL A 121 -12.91 -19.21 1.15
N LEU A 122 -12.60 -19.54 2.41
CA LEU A 122 -11.26 -19.85 2.90
C LEU A 122 -10.94 -21.33 2.66
N LEU A 123 -10.02 -21.65 1.74
CA LEU A 123 -9.62 -23.04 1.52
C LEU A 123 -8.68 -23.49 2.64
N GLN A 124 -9.21 -24.23 3.62
CA GLN A 124 -8.38 -25.03 4.51
C GLN A 124 -7.86 -26.24 3.72
N LYS A 125 -6.61 -26.16 3.24
CA LYS A 125 -5.87 -27.33 2.78
C LYS A 125 -5.65 -28.24 3.99
N SER A 126 -6.55 -29.20 4.19
CA SER A 126 -6.36 -30.30 5.13
C SER A 126 -5.06 -31.02 4.78
N MET A 127 -4.06 -30.92 5.65
CA MET A 127 -2.92 -31.82 5.63
C MET A 127 -3.45 -33.24 5.76
N SER A 128 -3.43 -34.00 4.67
CA SER A 128 -3.49 -35.45 4.75
C SER A 128 -2.22 -35.94 5.43
N ILE A 129 -2.31 -36.19 6.74
CA ILE A 129 -1.40 -37.08 7.43
C ILE A 129 -1.89 -38.50 7.10
N ILE A 130 -1.09 -39.23 6.31
CA ILE A 130 -1.04 -40.69 6.32
C ILE A 130 0.43 -41.06 6.45
#